data_AF-A0A7Y4VRH7-F1
#
_entry.id   AF-A0A7Y4VRH7-F1
#
_cell.length_a   1.000
_cell.length_b   1.000
_cell.length_c   1.000
_cell.angle_alpha   90.00
_cell.angle_beta   90.00
_cell.angle_gamma   90.00
#
_symmetry.space_group_name_H-M   'P 1'
#
loop_
_entity.id
_entity.type
_entity.pdbx_description
1 polymer ?
#
loop_
_entity_poly.entity_id
_entity_poly.type
_entity_poly.pdbx_seq_one_letter_code
_entity_poly.pdbx_strand_id
1 'polypeptide(L)'
;MNDRGYARIGLAMAGVLAMVGSARAGSHSWRISEVFSNADGTVQFIELKECCGNGAENFVAGKTVTSQATGSTFTFPGNLVGSTAGKRILLATTAFAALSGAPTPDYTIAANFIGLNGDTLNYAPANMYDCFTYGMGALPTNGISSINITGTASSCPDAFTTGVNSPTNYVTGIPGSVIAGCIDGDGDGYGSPGDSSCPNGNALDCDDTDDTVFPGATELCDGSIDQDCDGLDDCEEAACCDDDDTCTQEQCGIGGICESTAREYGDANNDGAQDIFDILCVLDGFAGVLNVPCTLTNLDFSPCPGGDGAIDIFDILAVLDGFSGVNGCGCPAGP
;
A
#
# COMPACT_ATOMS: atom_id res chain seq x y z
N MET A 1 83.69 56.25 26.70
CA MET A 1 82.49 56.98 26.24
C MET A 1 82.13 56.42 24.88
N ASN A 2 80.92 55.84 24.78
CA ASN A 2 80.08 55.53 23.61
C ASN A 2 80.74 55.35 22.23
N ASP A 3 80.44 54.34 21.41
CA ASP A 3 79.16 53.66 21.25
C ASP A 3 79.37 52.33 20.48
N ARG A 4 78.46 51.38 20.72
CA ARG A 4 78.39 50.09 20.01
C ARG A 4 77.63 50.27 18.70
N GLY A 5 78.06 49.61 17.62
CA GLY A 5 77.28 49.49 16.38
C GLY A 5 77.79 48.38 15.49
N TYR A 6 77.10 47.24 15.52
CA TYR A 6 77.49 45.94 14.96
C TYR A 6 77.46 45.87 13.43
N ALA A 7 78.31 44.98 12.92
CA ALA A 7 78.45 44.61 11.53
C ALA A 7 77.27 43.76 11.00
N ARG A 8 76.89 44.06 9.75
CA ARG A 8 76.34 43.24 8.65
C ARG A 8 75.76 41.85 9.00
N ILE A 9 74.53 41.59 8.54
CA ILE A 9 74.13 40.41 7.73
C ILE A 9 72.86 40.79 6.98
N GLY A 10 72.89 40.68 5.66
CA GLY A 10 71.71 40.81 4.82
C GLY A 10 70.87 39.53 4.86
N LEU A 11 69.56 39.67 4.82
CA LEU A 11 68.70 38.63 4.28
C LEU A 11 67.51 39.29 3.60
N ALA A 12 67.42 39.09 2.29
CA ALA A 12 66.30 39.49 1.47
C ALA A 12 65.04 38.74 1.93
N MET A 13 64.03 39.46 2.42
CA MET A 13 62.67 38.94 2.48
C MET A 13 61.97 39.31 1.17
N ALA A 14 62.17 38.47 0.16
CA ALA A 14 61.37 38.45 -1.05
C ALA A 14 60.72 37.06 -1.15
N GLY A 15 59.39 37.03 -1.22
CA GLY A 15 58.64 35.89 -1.74
C GLY A 15 58.17 34.85 -0.73
N VAL A 16 57.10 35.17 0.01
CA VAL A 16 56.05 34.18 0.29
C VAL A 16 54.73 34.83 -0.11
N LEU A 17 54.48 34.88 -1.42
CA LEU A 17 53.12 35.03 -1.92
C LEU A 17 52.46 33.66 -1.69
N ALA A 18 51.88 33.49 -0.50
CA ALA A 18 51.11 32.31 -0.17
C ALA A 18 50.06 32.13 -1.27
N MET A 19 50.06 30.95 -1.88
CA MET A 19 49.10 30.56 -2.87
C MET A 19 47.74 30.56 -2.18
N VAL A 20 47.01 31.67 -2.28
CA VAL A 20 45.59 31.73 -1.96
C VAL A 20 44.89 30.87 -3.02
N GLY A 21 44.90 29.55 -2.79
CA GLY A 21 43.97 28.66 -3.44
C GLY A 21 42.60 29.26 -3.24
N SER A 22 41.89 29.53 -4.34
CA SER A 22 40.56 30.11 -4.30
C SER A 22 39.74 29.34 -3.27
N ALA A 23 39.26 30.02 -2.23
CA ALA A 23 38.31 29.43 -1.30
C ALA A 23 37.06 29.08 -2.12
N ARG A 24 36.94 27.80 -2.47
CA ARG A 24 35.82 27.24 -3.23
C ARG A 24 34.67 27.03 -2.25
N ALA A 25 33.83 28.05 -2.09
CA ALA A 25 32.77 28.13 -1.09
C ALA A 25 31.36 27.78 -1.62
N GLY A 26 31.27 26.92 -2.63
CA GLY A 26 29.98 26.44 -3.13
C GLY A 26 29.50 25.25 -2.31
N SER A 27 28.97 25.49 -1.11
CA SER A 27 28.23 24.48 -0.35
C SER A 27 27.18 25.07 0.60
N HIS A 28 26.87 26.36 0.49
CA HIS A 28 26.13 27.13 1.50
C HIS A 28 24.68 27.41 1.10
N SER A 29 24.24 27.00 -0.10
CA SER A 29 22.84 27.11 -0.53
C SER A 29 22.03 25.81 -0.37
N TRP A 30 22.65 24.74 0.13
CA TRP A 30 21.92 23.54 0.53
C TRP A 30 21.08 23.82 1.78
N ARG A 31 19.81 23.42 1.74
CA ARG A 31 18.83 23.58 2.81
C ARG A 31 18.18 22.25 3.13
N ILE A 32 17.87 21.97 4.38
CA ILE A 32 17.07 20.80 4.76
C ILE A 32 15.65 21.03 4.23
N SER A 33 15.17 20.13 3.37
CA SER A 33 13.90 20.29 2.64
C SER A 33 12.83 19.31 3.06
N GLU A 34 13.22 18.11 3.48
CA GLU A 34 12.27 17.07 3.88
C GLU A 34 12.87 16.17 4.97
N VAL A 35 12.06 15.80 5.95
CA VAL A 35 12.45 14.96 7.09
C VAL A 35 11.35 13.93 7.36
N PHE A 36 11.73 12.67 7.48
CA PHE A 36 10.80 11.55 7.63
C PHE A 36 11.31 10.52 8.65
N SER A 37 10.38 9.90 9.35
CA SER A 37 10.64 8.72 10.18
C SER A 37 9.41 7.82 10.24
N ASN A 38 9.64 6.51 10.39
CA ASN A 38 8.64 5.60 10.93
C ASN A 38 8.59 5.63 12.47
N ALA A 39 7.68 4.83 13.05
CA ALA A 39 7.36 4.80 14.48
C ALA A 39 8.55 4.50 15.40
N ASP A 40 9.47 3.65 14.96
CA ASP A 40 10.61 3.18 15.76
C ASP A 40 11.95 3.79 15.33
N GLY A 41 11.96 4.68 14.33
CA GLY A 41 13.17 5.34 13.83
C GLY A 41 14.10 4.46 13.00
N THR A 42 13.70 3.23 12.65
CA THR A 42 14.51 2.33 11.82
C THR A 42 14.52 2.75 10.34
N VAL A 43 13.42 3.32 9.87
CA VAL A 43 13.28 3.90 8.53
C VAL A 43 13.25 5.41 8.66
N GLN A 44 14.32 6.07 8.21
CA GLN A 44 14.45 7.53 8.26
C GLN A 44 15.11 8.06 7.01
N PHE A 45 14.77 9.28 6.63
CA PHE A 45 15.55 10.06 5.67
C PHE A 45 15.59 11.55 6.01
N ILE A 46 16.65 12.18 5.53
CA ILE A 46 16.85 13.63 5.51
C ILE A 46 17.15 13.99 4.07
N GLU A 47 16.38 14.93 3.52
CA GLU A 47 16.63 15.49 2.21
C GLU A 47 17.18 16.91 2.35
N LEU A 48 18.22 17.21 1.57
CA LEU A 48 18.70 18.57 1.37
C LEU A 48 18.38 19.02 -0.06
N LYS A 49 17.94 20.26 -0.24
CA LYS A 49 17.69 20.88 -1.55
C LYS A 49 18.57 22.10 -1.75
N GLU A 50 19.10 22.25 -2.95
CA GLU A 50 19.72 23.51 -3.38
C GLU A 50 18.61 24.56 -3.61
N CYS A 51 18.58 25.60 -2.77
CA CYS A 51 17.45 26.54 -2.71
C CYS A 51 17.36 27.50 -3.88
N CYS A 52 18.47 27.76 -4.55
CA CYS A 52 18.73 29.08 -5.08
C CYS A 52 19.13 29.08 -6.56
N GLY A 53 19.08 27.92 -7.21
CA GLY A 53 19.42 27.74 -8.62
C GLY A 53 20.93 27.79 -8.89
N ASN A 54 21.77 27.66 -7.85
CA ASN A 54 23.22 27.70 -8.03
C ASN A 54 23.75 26.35 -8.51
N GLY A 55 24.37 26.35 -9.69
CA GLY A 55 24.94 25.16 -10.33
C GLY A 55 26.32 24.73 -9.83
N ALA A 56 26.95 25.49 -8.93
CA ALA A 56 28.34 25.28 -8.50
C ALA A 56 28.51 24.98 -6.99
N GLU A 57 27.49 24.40 -6.35
CA GLU A 57 27.44 24.12 -4.91
C GLU A 57 27.98 22.72 -4.57
N ASN A 58 29.07 22.34 -5.24
CA ASN A 58 29.61 20.98 -5.21
C ASN A 58 30.47 20.65 -3.98
N PHE A 59 30.94 21.65 -3.23
CA PHE A 59 32.03 21.53 -2.25
C PHE A 59 31.57 21.04 -0.87
N VAL A 60 30.83 19.93 -0.84
CA VAL A 60 30.25 19.35 0.38
C VAL A 60 31.20 18.43 1.14
N ALA A 61 32.36 18.06 0.60
CA ALA A 61 33.30 17.16 1.27
C ALA A 61 33.68 17.66 2.68
N GLY A 62 33.53 16.80 3.68
CA GLY A 62 33.81 17.13 5.08
C GLY A 62 32.76 18.03 5.76
N LYS A 63 31.69 18.44 5.07
CA LYS A 63 30.51 19.02 5.73
C LYS A 63 29.74 17.93 6.46
N THR A 64 28.89 18.35 7.39
CA THR A 64 28.15 17.43 8.25
C THR A 64 26.65 17.68 8.18
N VAL A 65 25.87 16.64 8.39
CA VAL A 65 24.49 16.72 8.87
C VAL A 65 24.48 16.15 10.28
N THR A 66 23.92 16.86 11.26
CA THR A 66 23.92 16.43 12.66
C THR A 66 22.54 16.52 13.29
N SER A 67 22.17 15.53 14.09
CA SER A 67 21.01 15.58 14.99
C SER A 67 21.46 15.99 16.39
N GLN A 68 20.80 16.99 16.98
CA GLN A 68 21.06 17.37 18.37
C GLN A 68 20.38 16.41 19.35
N ALA A 69 19.21 15.87 18.99
CA ALA A 69 18.47 14.97 19.86
C ALA A 69 19.19 13.62 20.06
N THR A 70 19.79 13.07 19.01
CA THR A 70 20.45 11.76 19.06
C THR A 70 21.97 11.86 19.20
N GLY A 71 22.55 13.03 18.90
CA GLY A 71 24.00 13.23 18.80
C GLY A 71 24.62 12.64 17.53
N SER A 72 23.80 12.10 16.61
CA SER A 72 24.26 11.48 15.38
C SER A 72 24.88 12.51 14.43
N THR A 73 25.94 12.09 13.73
CA THR A 73 26.65 12.92 12.75
C THR A 73 26.94 12.12 11.50
N PHE A 74 26.51 12.64 10.35
CA PHE A 74 26.94 12.17 9.03
C PHE A 74 27.96 13.16 8.47
N THR A 75 29.03 12.67 7.85
CA THR A 75 30.05 13.50 7.18
C THR A 75 30.14 13.13 5.71
N PHE A 76 29.99 14.11 4.83
CA PHE A 76 30.07 13.89 3.38
C PHE A 76 31.48 13.42 2.98
N PRO A 77 31.61 12.26 2.31
CA PRO A 77 32.91 11.66 2.01
C PRO A 77 33.64 12.33 0.83
N GLY A 78 32.92 13.09 0.00
CA GLY A 78 33.46 13.70 -1.22
C GLY A 78 32.60 14.85 -1.72
N ASN A 79 33.08 15.51 -2.78
CA ASN A 79 32.36 16.59 -3.44
C ASN A 79 31.38 16.02 -4.49
N LEU A 80 30.30 16.75 -4.73
CA LEU A 80 29.30 16.39 -5.74
C LEU A 80 29.84 16.63 -7.15
N VAL A 81 29.28 15.95 -8.14
CA VAL A 81 29.66 16.07 -9.56
C VAL A 81 28.49 16.57 -10.37
N GLY A 82 28.74 17.49 -11.30
CA GLY A 82 27.72 18.06 -12.18
C GLY A 82 27.08 19.32 -11.62
N SER A 83 26.01 19.79 -12.27
CA SER A 83 25.28 20.98 -11.83
C SER A 83 24.45 20.67 -10.59
N THR A 84 24.53 21.55 -9.59
CA THR A 84 23.76 21.46 -8.34
C THR A 84 22.45 22.24 -8.35
N ALA A 85 22.18 23.03 -9.40
CA ALA A 85 21.05 23.95 -9.42
C ALA A 85 19.71 23.21 -9.23
N GLY A 86 19.00 23.52 -8.13
CA GLY A 86 17.72 22.89 -7.78
C GLY A 86 17.80 21.39 -7.49
N LYS A 87 18.99 20.81 -7.37
CA LYS A 87 19.19 19.39 -7.05
C LYS A 87 18.86 19.13 -5.58
N ARG A 88 18.63 17.85 -5.28
CA ARG A 88 18.37 17.34 -3.93
C ARG A 88 19.43 16.32 -3.56
N ILE A 89 19.72 16.13 -2.28
CA ILE A 89 20.61 15.09 -1.76
C ILE A 89 19.82 14.31 -0.73
N LEU A 90 19.72 13.01 -0.92
CA LEU A 90 18.97 12.09 -0.07
C LEU A 90 19.92 11.31 0.84
N LEU A 91 19.82 11.55 2.15
CA LEU A 91 20.46 10.75 3.18
C LEU A 91 19.39 9.85 3.80
N ALA A 92 19.52 8.53 3.72
CA ALA A 92 18.50 7.63 4.27
C ALA A 92 19.08 6.38 4.92
N THR A 93 18.29 5.71 5.75
CA THR A 93 18.70 4.46 6.40
C THR A 93 18.76 3.30 5.40
N THR A 94 19.49 2.24 5.75
CA THR A 94 19.51 1.01 4.95
C THR A 94 18.12 0.39 4.81
N ALA A 95 17.29 0.47 5.85
CA ALA A 95 15.92 -0.04 5.83
C ALA A 95 15.04 0.75 4.84
N PHE A 96 15.19 2.08 4.78
CA PHE A 96 14.53 2.90 3.76
C PHE A 96 14.88 2.44 2.33
N ALA A 97 16.15 2.18 2.07
CA ALA A 97 16.59 1.76 0.74
C ALA A 97 16.04 0.39 0.29
N ALA A 98 15.51 -0.42 1.21
CA ALA A 98 14.91 -1.71 0.93
C ALA A 98 13.40 -1.63 0.61
N LEU A 99 12.76 -0.49 0.85
CA LEU A 99 11.33 -0.30 0.60
C LEU A 99 11.04 -0.18 -0.89
N SER A 100 9.90 -0.74 -1.30
CA SER A 100 9.37 -0.52 -2.65
C SER A 100 9.03 0.97 -2.82
N GLY A 101 9.32 1.52 -4.01
CA GLY A 101 9.10 2.95 -4.30
C GLY A 101 10.17 3.90 -3.75
N ALA A 102 11.12 3.41 -2.93
CA ALA A 102 12.21 4.22 -2.40
C ALA A 102 13.21 4.62 -3.52
N PRO A 103 13.47 5.92 -3.73
CA PRO A 103 14.62 6.34 -4.53
C PRO A 103 15.91 5.85 -3.87
N THR A 104 16.88 5.42 -4.67
CA THR A 104 18.20 5.04 -4.15
C THR A 104 18.83 6.23 -3.40
N PRO A 105 19.15 6.10 -2.10
CA PRO A 105 19.76 7.19 -1.35
C PRO A 105 21.13 7.57 -1.92
N ASP A 106 21.45 8.86 -1.90
CA ASP A 106 22.79 9.32 -2.28
C ASP A 106 23.82 8.94 -1.23
N TYR A 107 23.40 8.93 0.04
CA TYR A 107 24.21 8.52 1.18
C TYR A 107 23.39 7.73 2.19
N THR A 108 24.04 6.75 2.83
CA THR A 108 23.44 5.94 3.89
C THR A 108 23.74 6.55 5.27
N ILE A 109 22.71 6.68 6.11
CA ILE A 109 22.80 7.04 7.53
C ILE A 109 22.38 5.85 8.41
N ALA A 110 22.80 5.87 9.68
CA ALA A 110 22.39 4.85 10.65
C ALA A 110 20.90 4.96 10.99
N ALA A 111 20.27 3.87 11.42
CA ALA A 111 18.95 3.92 12.05
C ALA A 111 18.97 4.79 13.31
N ASN A 112 17.82 5.38 13.66
CA ASN A 112 17.68 6.30 14.80
C ASN A 112 18.61 7.53 14.72
N PHE A 113 18.90 7.99 13.50
CA PHE A 113 19.70 9.19 13.29
C PHE A 113 18.97 10.45 13.78
N ILE A 114 17.65 10.51 13.57
CA ILE A 114 16.80 11.68 13.81
C ILE A 114 15.94 11.44 15.05
N GLY A 115 15.74 12.47 15.89
CA GLY A 115 14.92 12.39 17.09
C GLY A 115 13.41 12.40 16.82
N LEU A 116 12.66 11.44 17.38
CA LEU A 116 11.22 11.32 17.13
C LEU A 116 10.36 12.39 17.84
N ASN A 117 10.80 12.84 19.03
CA ASN A 117 10.04 13.74 19.91
C ASN A 117 10.53 15.20 19.87
N GLY A 118 11.07 15.60 18.72
CA GLY A 118 11.70 16.90 18.51
C GLY A 118 13.20 16.79 18.31
N ASP A 119 13.74 17.60 17.41
CA ASP A 119 15.16 17.62 17.07
C ASP A 119 15.56 18.99 16.49
N THR A 120 16.86 19.24 16.46
CA THR A 120 17.48 20.29 15.65
C THR A 120 18.53 19.67 14.76
N LEU A 121 18.18 19.56 13.47
CA LEU A 121 19.07 19.10 12.42
C LEU A 121 19.92 20.28 11.94
N ASN A 122 21.23 20.08 11.77
CA ASN A 122 22.14 21.13 11.33
C ASN A 122 22.95 20.67 10.14
N TYR A 123 23.09 21.54 9.14
CA TYR A 123 23.96 21.32 7.99
C TYR A 123 25.18 22.25 8.01
N ALA A 124 26.35 21.63 7.83
CA ALA A 124 27.70 22.19 7.87
C ALA A 124 28.13 22.68 9.27
N PRO A 125 29.44 22.83 9.54
CA PRO A 125 29.97 22.69 10.89
C PRO A 125 29.39 23.73 11.84
N ALA A 126 28.87 23.27 12.98
CA ALA A 126 28.28 24.10 14.02
C ALA A 126 27.17 25.06 13.53
N ASN A 127 26.26 24.57 12.68
CA ASN A 127 25.04 25.28 12.26
C ASN A 127 25.33 26.50 11.37
N MET A 128 26.45 26.50 10.65
CA MET A 128 26.92 27.68 9.91
C MET A 128 26.12 27.98 8.64
N TYR A 129 25.49 26.99 7.98
CA TYR A 129 24.84 27.21 6.68
C TYR A 129 23.33 26.99 6.70
N ASP A 130 22.88 25.96 7.40
CA ASP A 130 21.46 25.74 7.56
C ASP A 130 21.16 24.95 8.83
N CYS A 131 19.94 25.11 9.35
CA CYS A 131 19.43 24.26 10.40
C CYS A 131 17.90 24.16 10.29
N PHE A 132 17.34 23.08 10.82
CA PHE A 132 15.91 22.88 10.94
C PHE A 132 15.57 22.36 12.34
N THR A 133 14.59 22.97 13.01
CA THR A 133 14.12 22.56 14.34
C THR A 133 12.63 22.26 14.30
N TYR A 134 12.24 21.12 14.89
CA TYR A 134 10.84 20.77 15.13
C TYR A 134 10.65 20.30 16.58
N GLY A 135 9.45 20.54 17.11
CA GLY A 135 9.08 20.21 18.48
C GLY A 135 8.51 18.80 18.64
N MET A 136 8.15 18.48 19.89
CA MET A 136 7.46 17.23 20.23
C MET A 136 6.14 17.10 19.45
N GLY A 137 5.90 15.91 18.89
CA GLY A 137 4.69 15.61 18.11
C GLY A 137 4.64 16.25 16.71
N ALA A 138 5.67 16.99 16.29
CA ALA A 138 5.68 17.65 14.99
C ALA A 138 6.14 16.73 13.84
N LEU A 139 7.03 15.78 14.12
CA LEU A 139 7.48 14.79 13.13
C LEU A 139 6.42 13.68 13.06
N PRO A 140 5.76 13.47 11.91
CA PRO A 140 4.91 12.31 11.73
C PRO A 140 5.76 11.04 11.83
N THR A 141 5.25 10.06 12.56
CA THR A 141 5.91 8.75 12.72
C THR A 141 5.04 7.61 12.20
N ASN A 142 4.06 7.93 11.35
CA ASN A 142 3.13 6.98 10.74
C ASN A 142 3.73 6.21 9.54
N GLY A 143 5.00 6.45 9.20
CA GLY A 143 5.64 5.75 8.08
C GLY A 143 5.18 6.19 6.70
N ILE A 144 4.38 7.26 6.57
CA ILE A 144 3.86 7.77 5.28
C ILE A 144 4.12 9.26 5.13
N SER A 145 3.85 10.02 6.18
CA SER A 145 3.93 11.48 6.12
C SER A 145 5.31 11.95 6.51
N SER A 146 5.80 13.00 5.84
CA SER A 146 7.03 13.69 6.16
C SER A 146 6.75 15.14 6.57
N ILE A 147 7.73 15.75 7.23
CA ILE A 147 7.82 17.19 7.34
C ILE A 147 8.40 17.72 6.04
N ASN A 148 7.70 18.66 5.42
CA ASN A 148 8.13 19.44 4.27
C ASN A 148 8.48 20.86 4.70
N ILE A 149 9.76 21.22 4.65
CA ILE A 149 10.23 22.53 5.09
C ILE A 149 9.90 23.56 4.01
N THR A 150 9.21 24.63 4.41
CA THR A 150 8.76 25.72 3.52
C THR A 150 9.50 27.03 3.77
N GLY A 151 10.15 27.15 4.93
CA GLY A 151 11.05 28.26 5.25
C GLY A 151 12.23 28.30 4.29
N THR A 152 12.62 29.52 3.91
CA THR A 152 13.82 29.77 3.09
C THR A 152 14.91 30.46 3.90
N ALA A 153 14.71 30.62 5.21
CA ALA A 153 15.72 31.22 6.07
C ALA A 153 16.86 30.21 6.27
N SER A 154 18.05 30.72 6.55
CA SER A 154 19.20 29.91 6.97
C SER A 154 19.32 29.89 8.50
N SER A 155 18.19 30.03 9.21
CA SER A 155 18.13 30.24 10.66
C SER A 155 16.88 29.60 11.24
N CYS A 156 17.05 28.77 12.26
CA CYS A 156 15.96 28.07 12.95
C CYS A 156 15.12 28.97 13.86
N PRO A 157 13.84 28.62 14.09
CA PRO A 157 13.09 27.53 13.44
C PRO A 157 12.53 27.96 12.08
N ASP A 158 12.54 27.05 11.11
CA ASP A 158 11.87 27.25 9.82
C ASP A 158 10.41 26.83 9.86
N ALA A 159 9.59 27.48 9.03
CA ALA A 159 8.22 27.05 8.79
C ALA A 159 8.20 25.73 8.02
N PHE A 160 7.23 24.87 8.34
CA PHE A 160 7.04 23.58 7.69
C PHE A 160 5.56 23.22 7.60
N THR A 161 5.26 22.29 6.72
CA THR A 161 3.97 21.60 6.60
C THR A 161 4.19 20.10 6.68
N THR A 162 3.15 19.33 6.96
CA THR A 162 3.19 17.87 6.83
C THR A 162 2.46 17.45 5.56
N GLY A 163 2.89 16.33 4.96
CA GLY A 163 2.29 15.78 3.76
C GLY A 163 2.86 14.39 3.46
N VAL A 164 2.37 13.73 2.42
CA VAL A 164 2.93 12.46 1.95
C VAL A 164 4.41 12.67 1.59
N ASN A 165 5.26 11.71 1.98
CA ASN A 165 6.68 11.81 1.69
C ASN A 165 6.96 11.81 0.17
N SER A 166 7.93 12.60 -0.24
CA SER A 166 8.31 12.77 -1.65
C SER A 166 9.83 12.77 -1.88
N PRO A 167 10.59 11.85 -1.25
CA PRO A 167 12.05 11.88 -1.28
C PRO A 167 12.58 11.87 -2.72
N THR A 168 13.63 12.63 -2.97
CA THR A 168 14.26 12.76 -4.29
C THR A 168 15.78 12.71 -4.15
N ASN A 169 16.43 11.82 -4.90
CA ASN A 169 17.89 11.73 -4.90
C ASN A 169 18.56 12.72 -5.89
N TYR A 170 19.87 12.89 -5.74
CA TYR A 170 20.67 13.80 -6.56
C TYR A 170 20.77 13.34 -8.01
N VAL A 171 20.93 12.03 -8.21
CA VAL A 171 21.25 11.44 -9.51
C VAL A 171 20.08 11.58 -10.49
N THR A 172 18.91 11.03 -10.16
CA THR A 172 17.75 11.02 -11.06
C THR A 172 16.96 12.32 -10.97
N GLY A 173 16.85 12.90 -9.77
CA GLY A 173 15.98 14.05 -9.52
C GLY A 173 14.49 13.73 -9.67
N ILE A 174 14.13 12.45 -9.70
CA ILE A 174 12.74 11.97 -9.76
C ILE A 174 12.29 11.68 -8.33
N PRO A 175 11.16 12.26 -7.87
CA PRO A 175 10.62 11.96 -6.55
C PRO A 175 10.06 10.53 -6.51
N GLY A 176 10.25 9.86 -5.37
CA GLY A 176 9.56 8.62 -5.02
C GLY A 176 8.59 8.85 -3.86
N SER A 177 8.04 7.76 -3.33
CA SER A 177 7.24 7.74 -2.11
C SER A 177 7.43 6.37 -1.46
N VAL A 178 7.53 6.34 -0.13
CA VAL A 178 7.68 5.10 0.65
C VAL A 178 6.55 4.94 1.65
N ILE A 179 6.26 3.70 1.99
CA ILE A 179 5.39 3.34 3.11
C ILE A 179 6.23 2.46 4.03
N ALA A 180 6.32 2.87 5.29
CA ALA A 180 7.22 2.30 6.29
C ALA A 180 6.48 2.17 7.63
N GLY A 181 5.25 1.67 7.58
CA GLY A 181 4.32 1.67 8.70
C GLY A 181 3.03 0.98 8.28
N CYS A 182 2.32 0.47 9.27
CA CYS A 182 1.00 -0.10 9.06
C CYS A 182 -0.04 0.99 8.84
N ILE A 183 -0.78 0.89 7.74
CA ILE A 183 -1.99 1.67 7.49
C ILE A 183 -3.14 0.70 7.65
N ASP A 184 -3.70 0.65 8.86
CA ASP A 184 -4.79 -0.26 9.24
C ASP A 184 -6.03 0.61 9.46
N GLY A 185 -6.85 0.75 8.42
CA GLY A 185 -7.93 1.72 8.34
C GLY A 185 -9.16 1.34 9.16
N ASP A 186 -9.45 0.04 9.27
CA ASP A 186 -10.60 -0.52 9.99
C ASP A 186 -10.24 -1.20 11.31
N GLY A 187 -8.96 -1.55 11.53
CA GLY A 187 -8.45 -2.04 12.80
C GLY A 187 -8.39 -3.56 12.93
N ASP A 188 -8.43 -4.32 11.83
CA ASP A 188 -8.30 -5.79 11.86
C ASP A 188 -6.85 -6.28 12.07
N GLY A 189 -5.87 -5.40 11.91
CA GLY A 189 -4.44 -5.67 12.10
C GLY A 189 -3.66 -6.01 10.84
N TYR A 190 -4.27 -5.98 9.65
CA TYR A 190 -3.63 -5.89 8.35
C TYR A 190 -3.63 -4.42 7.89
N GLY A 191 -3.26 -4.17 6.64
CA GLY A 191 -3.28 -2.80 6.17
C GLY A 191 -3.12 -2.66 4.67
N SER A 192 -3.50 -1.50 4.17
CA SER A 192 -3.45 -1.19 2.73
C SER A 192 -2.60 0.04 2.41
N PRO A 193 -1.36 -0.14 1.89
CA PRO A 193 -0.74 -1.40 1.53
C PRO A 193 -0.16 -2.16 2.72
N GLY A 194 -0.06 -3.49 2.58
CA GLY A 194 0.46 -4.37 3.62
C GLY A 194 1.90 -4.05 4.03
N ASP A 195 2.17 -4.04 5.33
CA ASP A 195 3.49 -3.72 5.91
C ASP A 195 3.83 -4.66 7.07
N SER A 196 5.09 -5.07 7.19
CA SER A 196 5.54 -5.98 8.26
C SER A 196 5.39 -5.44 9.69
N SER A 197 5.10 -4.15 9.84
CA SER A 197 4.79 -3.50 11.12
C SER A 197 3.32 -3.60 11.52
N CYS A 198 2.44 -4.08 10.64
CA CYS A 198 1.05 -4.39 11.00
C CYS A 198 1.00 -5.55 12.00
N PRO A 199 0.02 -5.55 12.95
CA PRO A 199 -0.14 -6.62 13.93
C PRO A 199 -0.12 -8.03 13.33
N ASN A 200 -0.74 -8.22 12.16
CA ASN A 200 -0.86 -9.49 11.46
C ASN A 200 0.14 -9.66 10.31
N GLY A 201 1.06 -8.71 10.13
CA GLY A 201 2.17 -8.80 9.18
C GLY A 201 1.90 -8.13 7.83
N ASN A 202 2.67 -8.52 6.81
CA ASN A 202 2.81 -7.75 5.58
C ASN A 202 1.83 -8.13 4.45
N ALA A 203 0.79 -8.91 4.75
CA ALA A 203 -0.23 -9.22 3.76
C ALA A 203 -1.06 -7.95 3.47
N LEU A 204 -1.47 -7.79 2.22
CA LEU A 204 -2.25 -6.64 1.78
C LEU A 204 -3.69 -6.84 2.21
N ASP A 205 -4.23 -5.87 2.93
CA ASP A 205 -5.67 -5.72 3.10
C ASP A 205 -6.28 -5.14 1.81
N CYS A 206 -7.22 -5.88 1.24
CA CYS A 206 -7.90 -5.57 -0.01
C CYS A 206 -9.06 -4.57 0.18
N ASP A 207 -9.62 -4.43 1.39
CA ASP A 207 -10.60 -3.39 1.76
C ASP A 207 -10.35 -2.86 3.19
N ASP A 208 -9.41 -1.91 3.29
CA ASP A 208 -8.99 -1.18 4.51
C ASP A 208 -10.08 -0.28 5.13
N THR A 209 -11.35 -0.59 4.85
CA THR A 209 -12.53 0.07 5.40
C THR A 209 -13.53 -0.91 6.04
N ASP A 210 -13.27 -2.22 5.99
CA ASP A 210 -14.14 -3.28 6.51
C ASP A 210 -13.31 -4.34 7.28
N ASP A 211 -13.43 -4.34 8.62
CA ASP A 211 -12.68 -5.23 9.52
C ASP A 211 -13.03 -6.72 9.40
N THR A 212 -13.92 -7.08 8.48
CA THR A 212 -14.28 -8.45 8.13
C THR A 212 -13.63 -8.94 6.83
N VAL A 213 -12.97 -8.06 6.07
CA VAL A 213 -12.29 -8.35 4.81
C VAL A 213 -10.79 -8.23 5.00
N PHE A 214 -10.09 -9.36 5.13
CA PHE A 214 -8.66 -9.37 5.40
C PHE A 214 -7.96 -10.68 5.00
N PRO A 215 -6.63 -10.67 4.82
CA PRO A 215 -5.85 -11.86 4.53
C PRO A 215 -6.16 -13.08 5.41
N GLY A 216 -6.76 -14.10 4.81
CA GLY A 216 -7.17 -15.35 5.48
C GLY A 216 -8.43 -15.24 6.33
N ALA A 217 -9.31 -14.25 6.09
CA ALA A 217 -10.65 -14.21 6.63
C ALA A 217 -11.47 -15.45 6.22
N THR A 218 -12.67 -15.59 6.79
CA THR A 218 -13.58 -16.65 6.37
C THR A 218 -14.39 -16.17 5.18
N GLU A 219 -14.20 -16.82 4.04
CA GLU A 219 -15.03 -16.62 2.85
C GLU A 219 -16.51 -16.79 3.18
N LEU A 220 -17.30 -15.78 2.82
CA LEU A 220 -18.75 -15.79 2.94
C LEU A 220 -19.33 -15.70 1.54
N CYS A 221 -20.10 -16.69 1.11
CA CYS A 221 -20.73 -16.69 -0.21
C CYS A 221 -21.89 -15.69 -0.28
N ASP A 222 -21.58 -14.39 -0.22
CA ASP A 222 -22.53 -13.29 -0.05
C ASP A 222 -22.49 -12.23 -1.16
N GLY A 223 -21.68 -12.44 -2.20
CA GLY A 223 -21.73 -11.66 -3.42
C GLY A 223 -20.53 -11.89 -4.33
N SER A 224 -19.72 -10.85 -4.46
CA SER A 224 -18.51 -10.80 -5.28
C SER A 224 -17.42 -10.05 -4.52
N ILE A 225 -17.41 -10.23 -3.20
CA ILE A 225 -16.39 -9.69 -2.32
C ILE A 225 -15.35 -10.81 -2.17
N ASP A 226 -14.08 -10.45 -2.10
CA ASP A 226 -12.96 -11.34 -1.78
C ASP A 226 -12.67 -11.07 -0.31
N GLN A 227 -13.22 -11.85 0.62
CA GLN A 227 -13.10 -11.52 2.05
C GLN A 227 -11.73 -11.89 2.58
N ASP A 228 -11.09 -12.92 2.05
CA ASP A 228 -9.80 -13.42 2.52
C ASP A 228 -8.59 -12.84 1.77
N CYS A 229 -8.84 -11.93 0.82
CA CYS A 229 -7.88 -11.21 0.00
C CYS A 229 -6.90 -12.13 -0.77
N ASP A 230 -7.32 -13.33 -1.16
CA ASP A 230 -6.49 -14.25 -1.96
C ASP A 230 -6.52 -13.96 -3.47
N GLY A 231 -7.40 -13.05 -3.89
CA GLY A 231 -7.57 -12.61 -5.26
C GLY A 231 -8.62 -13.39 -6.06
N LEU A 232 -9.38 -14.27 -5.41
CA LEU A 232 -10.59 -14.91 -5.93
C LEU A 232 -11.79 -14.26 -5.23
N ASP A 233 -12.80 -13.85 -5.99
CA ASP A 233 -14.08 -13.49 -5.38
C ASP A 233 -14.90 -14.75 -5.06
N ASP A 234 -15.98 -14.59 -4.30
CA ASP A 234 -16.91 -15.68 -3.92
C ASP A 234 -17.29 -16.62 -5.08
N CYS A 235 -17.32 -16.14 -6.34
CA CYS A 235 -17.72 -16.95 -7.50
C CYS A 235 -16.55 -17.63 -8.21
N GLU A 236 -15.31 -17.35 -7.81
CA GLU A 236 -14.08 -17.97 -8.29
C GLU A 236 -13.46 -18.92 -7.23
N GLU A 237 -13.88 -18.84 -5.97
CA GLU A 237 -13.45 -19.70 -4.86
C GLU A 237 -14.20 -21.05 -4.84
N ALA A 238 -13.45 -22.15 -4.78
CA ALA A 238 -14.01 -23.50 -4.81
C ALA A 238 -14.80 -23.85 -3.54
N ALA A 239 -14.52 -23.17 -2.43
CA ALA A 239 -15.27 -23.33 -1.18
C ALA A 239 -16.70 -22.77 -1.27
N CYS A 240 -16.95 -21.78 -2.14
CA CYS A 240 -18.27 -21.23 -2.42
C CYS A 240 -18.97 -21.90 -3.62
N CYS A 241 -18.24 -22.74 -4.37
CA CYS A 241 -18.75 -23.58 -5.44
C CYS A 241 -18.86 -25.04 -4.95
N ASP A 242 -19.88 -25.35 -4.13
CA ASP A 242 -20.17 -26.74 -3.78
C ASP A 242 -21.11 -27.40 -4.81
N ASP A 243 -20.65 -27.49 -6.06
CA ASP A 243 -20.86 -28.62 -6.97
C ASP A 243 -20.11 -28.41 -8.29
N ASP A 244 -19.96 -29.50 -9.05
CA ASP A 244 -19.16 -29.70 -10.26
C ASP A 244 -19.67 -28.90 -11.49
N ASP A 245 -20.22 -27.71 -11.28
CA ASP A 245 -20.73 -26.82 -12.32
C ASP A 245 -19.96 -25.50 -12.36
N THR A 246 -19.43 -25.19 -13.54
CA THR A 246 -18.75 -23.93 -13.81
C THR A 246 -19.70 -22.77 -13.52
N CYS A 247 -19.25 -21.76 -12.74
CA CYS A 247 -19.96 -20.55 -12.32
C CYS A 247 -20.48 -19.67 -13.46
N THR A 248 -21.39 -20.22 -14.26
CA THR A 248 -22.11 -19.50 -15.30
C THR A 248 -23.59 -19.75 -15.09
N GLN A 249 -24.19 -18.86 -14.30
CA GLN A 249 -25.62 -18.64 -14.11
C GLN A 249 -26.39 -19.53 -13.14
N GLU A 250 -25.92 -19.65 -11.91
CA GLU A 250 -26.86 -19.76 -10.79
C GLU A 250 -26.65 -18.58 -9.86
N GLN A 251 -27.74 -17.84 -9.69
CA GLN A 251 -27.75 -16.60 -8.94
C GLN A 251 -27.34 -16.92 -7.50
N CYS A 252 -26.36 -16.20 -6.96
CA CYS A 252 -26.32 -15.90 -5.53
C CYS A 252 -27.63 -15.21 -5.16
N GLY A 253 -28.65 -16.03 -4.91
CA GLY A 253 -30.00 -15.63 -4.59
C GLY A 253 -30.06 -15.22 -3.13
N ILE A 254 -30.46 -13.97 -2.91
CA ILE A 254 -30.98 -13.37 -1.67
C ILE A 254 -31.15 -14.37 -0.50
N GLY A 255 -30.17 -14.40 0.42
CA GLY A 255 -30.34 -15.05 1.73
C GLY A 255 -29.37 -16.18 2.10
N GLY A 256 -28.31 -16.45 1.32
CA GLY A 256 -27.20 -17.30 1.78
C GLY A 256 -27.59 -18.75 2.09
N ILE A 257 -28.38 -19.38 1.20
CA ILE A 257 -28.64 -20.83 1.27
C ILE A 257 -28.30 -21.46 -0.09
N CYS A 258 -27.14 -22.11 -0.15
CA CYS A 258 -26.85 -23.12 -1.17
C CYS A 258 -27.64 -24.38 -0.83
N GLU A 259 -28.86 -24.48 -1.34
CA GLU A 259 -29.69 -25.67 -1.16
C GLU A 259 -29.44 -26.63 -2.32
N SER A 260 -28.52 -27.58 -2.15
CA SER A 260 -28.26 -28.74 -3.03
C SER A 260 -29.43 -29.75 -3.09
N THR A 261 -30.65 -29.29 -2.80
CA THR A 261 -31.89 -30.02 -3.04
C THR A 261 -32.89 -29.26 -3.91
N ALA A 262 -32.49 -28.12 -4.52
CA ALA A 262 -33.32 -27.44 -5.50
C ALA A 262 -33.31 -28.20 -6.85
N ARG A 263 -34.07 -29.30 -6.89
CA ARG A 263 -34.51 -29.99 -8.11
C ARG A 263 -34.83 -28.95 -9.19
N GLU A 264 -34.17 -29.06 -10.35
CA GLU A 264 -34.44 -28.16 -11.49
C GLU A 264 -35.93 -28.25 -11.85
N TYR A 265 -36.61 -27.11 -11.96
CA TYR A 265 -38.06 -27.08 -12.19
C TYR A 265 -38.37 -27.68 -13.56
N GLY A 266 -38.92 -28.89 -13.56
CA GLY A 266 -39.21 -29.66 -14.76
C GLY A 266 -38.29 -30.86 -15.00
N ASP A 267 -37.22 -31.04 -14.22
CA ASP A 267 -36.39 -32.26 -14.22
C ASP A 267 -37.04 -33.35 -13.34
N ALA A 268 -37.96 -34.10 -13.97
CA ALA A 268 -38.73 -35.15 -13.33
C ALA A 268 -37.91 -36.41 -13.04
N ASN A 269 -36.85 -36.62 -13.81
CA ASN A 269 -36.03 -37.83 -13.72
C ASN A 269 -34.75 -37.64 -12.87
N ASN A 270 -34.42 -36.39 -12.53
CA ASN A 270 -33.32 -35.95 -11.68
C ASN A 270 -31.93 -36.29 -12.23
N ASP A 271 -31.77 -36.16 -13.55
CA ASP A 271 -30.48 -36.34 -14.22
C ASP A 271 -29.78 -35.02 -14.59
N GLY A 272 -30.33 -33.89 -14.13
CA GLY A 272 -29.75 -32.56 -14.33
C GLY A 272 -29.97 -32.02 -15.75
N ALA A 273 -30.94 -32.57 -16.48
CA ALA A 273 -31.31 -32.10 -17.81
C ALA A 273 -32.81 -32.13 -17.99
N GLN A 274 -33.38 -31.01 -18.45
CA GLN A 274 -34.76 -30.97 -18.92
C GLN A 274 -34.84 -31.50 -20.35
N ASP A 275 -35.19 -32.78 -20.50
CA ASP A 275 -35.40 -33.42 -21.79
C ASP A 275 -36.68 -34.29 -21.90
N ILE A 276 -36.87 -34.90 -23.07
CA ILE A 276 -38.08 -35.67 -23.34
C ILE A 276 -38.32 -36.81 -22.33
N PHE A 277 -37.29 -37.26 -21.62
CA PHE A 277 -37.38 -38.27 -20.57
C PHE A 277 -38.08 -37.77 -19.30
N ASP A 278 -38.10 -36.46 -19.03
CA ASP A 278 -38.86 -35.89 -17.91
C ASP A 278 -40.37 -35.93 -18.16
N ILE A 279 -40.76 -35.59 -19.38
CA ILE A 279 -42.16 -35.68 -19.82
C ILE A 279 -42.62 -37.14 -19.74
N LEU A 280 -41.76 -38.08 -20.13
CA LEU A 280 -42.05 -39.51 -20.01
C LEU A 280 -42.21 -39.92 -18.54
N CYS A 281 -41.40 -39.40 -17.63
CA CYS A 281 -41.50 -39.70 -16.21
C CYS A 281 -42.85 -39.27 -15.61
N VAL A 282 -43.32 -38.04 -15.88
CA VAL A 282 -44.62 -37.59 -15.35
C VAL A 282 -45.79 -38.32 -16.02
N LEU A 283 -45.68 -38.64 -17.32
CA LEU A 283 -46.70 -39.45 -18.01
C LEU A 283 -46.79 -40.89 -17.47
N ASP A 284 -45.65 -41.52 -17.16
CA ASP A 284 -45.59 -42.85 -16.54
C ASP A 284 -46.15 -42.80 -15.11
N GLY A 285 -45.88 -41.73 -14.36
CA GLY A 285 -46.49 -41.46 -13.06
C GLY A 285 -48.01 -41.33 -13.13
N PHE A 286 -48.52 -40.55 -14.08
CA PHE A 286 -49.95 -40.36 -14.34
C PHE A 286 -50.64 -41.68 -14.75
N ALA A 287 -49.96 -42.52 -15.54
CA ALA A 287 -50.46 -43.82 -15.95
C ALA A 287 -50.35 -44.89 -14.84
N GLY A 288 -49.64 -44.61 -13.74
CA GLY A 288 -49.36 -45.58 -12.67
C GLY A 288 -48.40 -46.70 -13.11
N VAL A 289 -47.57 -46.46 -14.13
CA VAL A 289 -46.65 -47.44 -14.72
C VAL A 289 -45.21 -46.91 -14.67
N LEU A 290 -44.72 -46.63 -13.45
CA LEU A 290 -43.36 -46.11 -13.26
C LEU A 290 -42.29 -47.11 -13.68
N ASN A 291 -41.38 -46.64 -14.54
CA ASN A 291 -40.13 -47.32 -14.86
C ASN A 291 -38.96 -46.55 -14.26
N VAL A 292 -37.90 -47.26 -13.85
CA VAL A 292 -36.64 -46.64 -13.41
C VAL A 292 -36.05 -45.87 -14.60
N PRO A 293 -35.66 -44.58 -14.46
CA PRO A 293 -35.24 -43.88 -13.25
C PRO A 293 -36.31 -43.05 -12.48
N CYS A 294 -37.56 -43.03 -12.93
CA CYS A 294 -38.60 -42.16 -12.34
C CYS A 294 -39.10 -42.69 -10.97
N THR A 295 -39.24 -41.82 -9.97
CA THR A 295 -39.83 -42.18 -8.65
C THR A 295 -41.02 -41.29 -8.32
N LEU A 296 -42.02 -41.79 -7.58
CA LEU A 296 -43.24 -41.02 -7.25
C LEU A 296 -42.94 -39.72 -6.50
N THR A 297 -41.87 -39.69 -5.70
CA THR A 297 -41.46 -38.54 -4.91
C THR A 297 -40.99 -37.37 -5.79
N ASN A 298 -40.70 -37.63 -7.06
CA ASN A 298 -40.06 -36.70 -7.98
C ASN A 298 -41.04 -36.11 -9.01
N LEU A 299 -42.32 -36.50 -8.99
CA LEU A 299 -43.28 -36.19 -10.05
C LEU A 299 -44.39 -35.21 -9.62
N ASP A 300 -44.45 -34.85 -8.35
CA ASP A 300 -45.48 -33.98 -7.77
C ASP A 300 -44.91 -32.54 -7.68
N PHE A 301 -45.11 -31.77 -8.75
CA PHE A 301 -44.53 -30.45 -8.97
C PHE A 301 -45.51 -29.31 -8.65
N SER A 302 -46.80 -29.62 -8.48
CA SER A 302 -47.86 -28.66 -8.22
C SER A 302 -48.30 -28.66 -6.75
N PRO A 303 -48.64 -27.52 -6.10
CA PRO A 303 -48.52 -26.14 -6.54
C PRO A 303 -47.32 -25.51 -5.80
N CYS A 304 -46.12 -25.61 -6.38
CA CYS A 304 -44.86 -25.13 -5.78
C CYS A 304 -44.36 -26.05 -4.62
N PRO A 305 -43.09 -25.92 -4.17
CA PRO A 305 -42.31 -27.04 -3.63
C PRO A 305 -42.97 -27.69 -2.41
N GLY A 306 -43.31 -28.97 -2.55
CA GLY A 306 -44.01 -29.76 -1.54
C GLY A 306 -45.12 -30.66 -2.08
N GLY A 307 -45.56 -30.43 -3.32
CA GLY A 307 -46.57 -31.25 -3.98
C GLY A 307 -47.99 -31.10 -3.40
N ASP A 308 -49.02 -31.43 -4.18
CA ASP A 308 -50.41 -31.46 -3.74
C ASP A 308 -50.83 -32.86 -3.28
N GLY A 309 -49.91 -33.82 -3.40
CA GLY A 309 -50.07 -35.22 -3.07
C GLY A 309 -50.66 -36.05 -4.21
N ALA A 310 -50.83 -35.49 -5.41
CA ALA A 310 -51.33 -36.17 -6.60
C ALA A 310 -50.40 -35.96 -7.79
N ILE A 311 -50.34 -36.97 -8.66
CA ILE A 311 -49.72 -36.83 -9.98
C ILE A 311 -50.86 -36.61 -10.97
N ASP A 312 -50.99 -35.39 -11.47
CA ASP A 312 -52.07 -35.00 -12.37
C ASP A 312 -51.58 -34.18 -13.58
N ILE A 313 -52.51 -33.52 -14.25
CA ILE A 313 -52.21 -32.75 -15.46
C ILE A 313 -51.37 -31.50 -15.17
N PHE A 314 -51.42 -30.96 -13.96
CA PHE A 314 -50.66 -29.77 -13.56
C PHE A 314 -49.18 -30.08 -13.40
N ASP A 315 -48.81 -31.30 -13.03
CA ASP A 315 -47.39 -31.72 -12.99
C ASP A 315 -46.80 -31.87 -14.39
N ILE A 316 -47.60 -32.30 -15.36
CA ILE A 316 -47.19 -32.36 -16.77
C ILE A 316 -46.95 -30.93 -17.29
N LEU A 317 -47.83 -29.99 -16.93
CA LEU A 317 -47.66 -28.59 -17.30
C LEU A 317 -46.42 -27.98 -16.64
N ALA A 318 -46.12 -28.33 -15.39
CA ALA A 318 -44.91 -27.88 -14.71
C ALA A 318 -43.63 -28.32 -15.44
N VAL A 319 -43.57 -29.58 -15.89
CA VAL A 319 -42.45 -30.05 -16.73
C VAL A 319 -42.37 -29.30 -18.05
N LEU A 320 -43.49 -29.10 -18.74
CA LEU A 320 -43.53 -28.36 -20.01
C LEU A 320 -43.17 -26.87 -19.87
N ASP A 321 -43.49 -26.26 -18.73
CA ASP A 321 -43.08 -24.89 -18.40
C ASP A 321 -41.56 -24.82 -18.21
N GLY A 322 -40.97 -25.83 -17.56
CA GLY A 322 -39.52 -26.06 -17.53
C GLY A 322 -38.91 -26.01 -18.93
N PHE A 323 -39.38 -26.83 -19.87
CA PHE A 323 -38.88 -26.86 -21.27
C PHE A 323 -38.86 -25.50 -21.96
N SER A 324 -39.77 -24.61 -21.56
CA SER A 324 -39.92 -23.28 -22.14
C SER A 324 -39.05 -22.22 -21.46
N GLY A 325 -38.29 -22.58 -20.42
CA GLY A 325 -37.48 -21.67 -19.59
C GLY A 325 -38.33 -20.76 -18.73
N VAL A 326 -39.58 -21.14 -18.45
CA VAL A 326 -40.54 -20.35 -17.68
C VAL A 326 -40.70 -21.02 -16.33
N ASN A 327 -40.09 -20.46 -15.28
CA ASN A 327 -40.32 -20.94 -13.92
C ASN A 327 -41.77 -20.59 -13.55
N GLY A 328 -42.64 -21.61 -13.49
CA GLY A 328 -44.09 -21.51 -13.31
C GLY A 328 -44.58 -20.90 -11.99
N CYS A 329 -43.73 -20.21 -11.22
CA CYS A 329 -44.10 -19.48 -10.01
C CYS A 329 -44.83 -18.16 -10.33
N GLY A 330 -45.88 -18.26 -11.14
CA GLY A 330 -46.82 -17.21 -11.47
C GLY A 330 -48.25 -17.68 -11.21
N CYS A 331 -48.56 -18.18 -10.02
CA CYS A 331 -49.96 -18.44 -9.66
C CYS A 331 -50.75 -17.12 -9.62
N PRO A 332 -51.83 -16.97 -10.42
CA PRO A 332 -52.79 -15.89 -10.23
C PRO A 332 -53.48 -16.09 -8.87
N ALA A 333 -53.68 -15.00 -8.12
CA ALA A 333 -54.53 -15.04 -6.94
C ALA A 333 -55.94 -15.56 -7.35
N GLY A 334 -56.27 -16.77 -6.92
CA GLY A 334 -57.61 -17.31 -7.03
C GLY A 334 -58.59 -16.51 -6.14
N PRO A 335 -59.90 -16.55 -6.46
CA PRO A 335 -60.94 -15.73 -5.83
C PRO A 335 -61.14 -15.98 -4.32
#